data_AF-A0A2I0WRV9-F1
#
_entry.id   AF-A0A2I0WRV9-F1
#
_cell.length_a   1.000
_cell.length_b   1.000
_cell.length_c   1.000
_cell.angle_alpha   90.00
_cell.angle_beta   90.00
_cell.angle_gamma   90.00
#
_symmetry.space_group_name_H-M   'P 1'
#
loop_
_entity.id
_entity.type
_entity.pdbx_description
1 polymer ?
#
loop_
_entity_poly.entity_id
_entity_poly.type
_entity_poly.pdbx_seq_one_letter_code
_entity_poly.pdbx_strand_id
1 'polypeptide(L)'
;MRELELARKEFIQANVKVQNKTKIIFPKILCYYMKDCSFQIAKLLKMVIECMSETVQGAIHEFLKGKYDDCIVWSKYNSSFRYLIHKELARQ
;
A
#
# COMPACT_ATOMS: atom_id res chain seq x y z
N MET A 1 8.60 -15.46 10.79
CA MET A 1 9.05 -14.09 10.42
C MET A 1 9.03 -13.88 8.90
N ARG A 2 9.68 -14.73 8.09
CA ARG A 2 9.73 -14.56 6.63
C ARG A 2 8.36 -14.46 5.94
N GLU A 3 7.38 -15.25 6.36
CA GLU A 3 6.04 -15.26 5.75
C GLU A 3 5.26 -13.96 6.00
N LEU A 4 5.40 -13.34 7.17
CA LEU A 4 4.73 -12.09 7.49
C LEU A 4 5.29 -10.93 6.64
N GLU A 5 6.61 -10.87 6.50
CA GLU A 5 7.27 -9.87 5.66
C GLU A 5 6.91 -10.04 4.19
N LEU A 6 6.82 -11.30 3.71
CA LEU A 6 6.37 -11.61 2.37
C LEU A 6 4.91 -11.16 2.16
N ALA A 7 4.00 -11.58 3.04
CA ALA A 7 2.58 -11.23 2.96
C ALA A 7 2.37 -9.71 3.02
N ARG A 8 3.15 -9.00 3.84
CA ARG A 8 3.15 -7.52 3.89
C ARG A 8 3.56 -6.93 2.55
N LYS A 9 4.65 -7.40 1.96
CA LYS A 9 5.15 -6.92 0.66
C LYS A 9 4.12 -7.18 -0.45
N GLU A 10 3.57 -8.39 -0.53
CA GLU A 10 2.55 -8.77 -1.51
C GLU A 10 1.28 -7.93 -1.35
N PHE A 11 0.84 -7.69 -0.11
CA PHE A 11 -0.31 -6.82 0.17
C PHE A 11 -0.09 -5.42 -0.39
N ILE A 12 1.08 -4.82 -0.14
CA ILE A 12 1.42 -3.48 -0.61
C ILE A 12 1.44 -3.45 -2.15
N GLN A 13 2.09 -4.41 -2.78
CA GLN A 13 2.19 -4.52 -4.24
C GLN A 13 0.82 -4.72 -4.91
N ALA A 14 -0.08 -5.50 -4.31
CA ALA A 14 -1.40 -5.77 -4.87
C ALA A 14 -2.38 -4.59 -4.71
N ASN A 15 -2.26 -3.80 -3.64
CA ASN A 15 -3.24 -2.78 -3.27
C ASN A 15 -2.82 -1.35 -3.60
N VAL A 16 -1.52 -1.05 -3.66
CA VAL A 16 -1.03 0.27 -4.05
C VAL A 16 -0.92 0.32 -5.58
N LYS A 17 -1.50 1.36 -6.19
CA LYS A 17 -1.50 1.53 -7.65
C LYS A 17 -0.91 2.86 -8.04
N VAL A 18 -0.06 2.87 -9.05
CA VAL A 18 0.43 4.10 -9.69
C VAL A 18 -0.46 4.38 -10.90
N GLN A 19 -1.26 5.45 -10.83
CA GLN A 19 -2.14 5.88 -11.91
C GLN A 19 -1.48 7.01 -12.70
N ASN A 20 -1.46 6.86 -14.04
CA ASN A 20 -1.01 7.88 -14.99
C ASN A 20 0.35 8.52 -14.67
N LYS A 21 1.25 7.78 -14.01
CA LYS A 21 2.60 8.22 -13.59
C LYS A 21 2.64 9.49 -12.74
N THR A 22 1.50 9.93 -12.21
CA THR A 22 1.35 11.21 -11.50
C THR A 22 0.66 11.05 -10.14
N LYS A 23 -0.06 9.94 -9.93
CA LYS A 23 -0.80 9.68 -8.69
C LYS A 23 -0.50 8.30 -8.15
N ILE A 24 -0.26 8.21 -6.84
CA ILE A 24 -0.21 6.95 -6.09
C ILE A 24 -1.52 6.82 -5.33
N ILE A 25 -2.19 5.69 -5.55
CA ILE A 25 -3.41 5.32 -4.85
C ILE A 25 -3.04 4.39 -3.69
N PHE A 26 -3.28 4.83 -2.46
CA PHE A 26 -3.07 4.02 -1.26
C PHE A 26 -4.38 3.43 -0.76
N PRO A 27 -4.40 2.16 -0.30
CA PRO A 27 -5.55 1.63 0.41
C PRO A 27 -5.78 2.37 1.73
N LYS A 28 -7.05 2.62 2.06
CA LYS A 28 -7.46 3.42 3.23
C LYS A 28 -6.92 2.88 4.57
N ILE A 29 -6.65 1.57 4.66
CA ILE A 29 -6.01 0.95 5.83
C ILE A 29 -4.65 1.57 6.16
N LEU A 30 -3.88 2.00 5.15
CA LEU A 30 -2.58 2.62 5.37
C LEU A 30 -2.69 4.04 5.96
N CYS A 31 -3.82 4.71 5.75
CA CYS A 31 -4.12 5.97 6.43
C CYS A 31 -4.30 5.74 7.94
N TYR A 32 -5.02 4.68 8.33
CA TYR A 32 -5.19 4.33 9.74
C TYR A 32 -3.88 3.85 10.36
N TYR A 33 -3.15 2.97 9.69
CA TYR A 33 -1.82 2.52 10.14
C TYR A 33 -0.87 3.69 10.40
N MET A 34 -0.83 4.68 9.51
CA MET A 34 -0.03 5.89 9.69
C MET A 34 -0.45 6.68 10.94
N LYS A 35 -1.75 6.81 11.19
CA LYS A 35 -2.30 7.49 12.38
C LYS A 35 -1.95 6.73 13.66
N ASP A 36 -2.16 5.42 13.67
CA ASP A 36 -1.90 4.55 14.82
C ASP A 36 -0.42 4.55 15.20
N CYS A 37 0.47 4.55 14.20
CA CYS A 37 1.91 4.60 14.39
C CYS A 37 2.48 6.02 14.45
N SER A 38 1.65 7.07 14.38
CA SER A 38 2.04 8.49 14.45
C SER A 38 3.23 8.88 13.57
N PHE A 39 3.29 8.39 12.32
CA PHE A 39 4.37 8.76 11.40
C PHE A 39 3.90 9.58 10.20
N GLN A 40 4.82 10.35 9.61
CA GLN A 40 4.51 11.24 8.48
C GLN A 40 4.29 10.48 7.17
N ILE A 41 3.50 11.05 6.27
CA ILE A 41 3.21 10.46 4.95
C ILE A 41 4.47 10.15 4.13
N ALA A 42 5.54 10.95 4.27
CA ALA A 42 6.83 10.70 3.65
C ALA A 42 7.45 9.36 4.07
N LYS A 43 7.29 8.98 5.35
CA LYS A 43 7.74 7.67 5.86
C LYS A 43 6.87 6.54 5.33
N LEU A 44 5.56 6.76 5.13
CA LEU A 44 4.67 5.78 4.48
C LEU A 44 5.13 5.51 3.04
N LEU A 45 5.36 6.60 2.29
CA LEU A 45 5.82 6.56 0.92
C LEU A 45 7.11 5.76 0.81
N LYS A 46 8.11 6.06 1.66
CA LYS A 46 9.38 5.34 1.66
C LYS A 46 9.19 3.82 1.85
N MET A 47 8.42 3.40 2.86
CA MET A 47 8.15 1.98 3.11
C MET A 47 7.45 1.29 1.94
N VAL A 48 6.51 1.98 1.29
CA VAL A 48 5.79 1.44 0.15
C VAL A 48 6.68 1.36 -1.09
N ILE A 49 7.51 2.37 -1.35
CA ILE A 49 8.48 2.39 -2.45
C ILE A 49 9.47 1.23 -2.29
N GLU A 50 10.00 0.99 -1.09
CA GLU A 50 10.89 -0.14 -0.78
C GLU A 50 10.26 -1.52 -1.07
N CYS A 51 8.92 -1.62 -1.04
CA CYS A 51 8.20 -2.84 -1.40
C CYS A 51 7.96 -3.00 -2.91
N MET A 52 8.10 -1.95 -3.72
CA MET A 52 7.87 -1.97 -5.17
C MET A 52 9.09 -2.48 -5.95
N SER A 53 8.88 -2.84 -7.22
CA SER A 53 9.98 -3.16 -8.14
C SER A 53 10.79 -1.91 -8.51
N GLU A 54 12.08 -2.09 -8.83
CA GLU A 54 12.99 -0.99 -9.16
C GLU A 54 12.47 -0.09 -10.30
N THR A 55 11.80 -0.68 -11.30
CA THR A 55 11.17 0.06 -12.41
C THR A 55 10.10 1.04 -11.90
N VAL A 56 9.29 0.60 -10.94
CA VAL A 56 8.24 1.41 -10.32
C VAL A 56 8.87 2.43 -9.38
N GLN A 57 9.91 2.07 -8.62
CA GLN A 57 10.64 3.01 -7.77
C GLN A 57 11.23 4.17 -8.59
N GLY A 58 11.86 3.89 -9.73
CA GLY A 58 12.41 4.93 -10.61
C GLY A 58 11.34 5.89 -11.13
N ALA A 59 10.19 5.34 -11.58
CA ALA A 59 9.05 6.16 -11.98
C ALA A 59 8.50 6.99 -10.80
N ILE A 60 8.52 6.43 -9.59
CA ILE A 60 8.08 7.13 -8.39
C ILE A 60 9.01 8.29 -8.04
N HIS A 61 10.32 8.06 -8.04
CA HIS A 61 11.32 9.08 -7.74
C HIS A 61 11.29 10.25 -8.73
N GLU A 62 11.09 9.98 -10.02
CA GLU A 62 11.01 11.03 -11.04
C GLU A 62 9.79 11.94 -10.87
N PHE A 63 8.62 11.41 -10.47
CA PHE A 63 7.46 12.27 -10.19
C PHE A 63 7.57 12.99 -8.83
N LEU A 64 8.17 12.35 -7.81
CA LEU A 64 8.29 12.93 -6.45
C LEU A 64 9.26 14.12 -6.38
N LYS A 65 10.11 14.32 -7.39
CA LYS A 65 10.91 15.57 -7.52
C LYS A 65 10.03 16.83 -7.61
N GLY A 66 8.73 16.69 -7.86
CA GLY A 66 7.72 17.75 -7.82
C GLY A 66 7.07 17.98 -6.43
N LYS A 67 5.76 18.25 -6.41
CA LYS A 67 4.99 18.48 -5.16
C LYS A 67 4.44 17.17 -4.61
N TYR A 68 4.87 16.79 -3.41
CA TYR A 68 4.46 15.58 -2.70
C TYR A 68 2.97 15.52 -2.35
N ASP A 69 2.36 16.67 -2.01
CA ASP A 69 1.01 16.71 -1.44
C ASP A 69 -0.12 16.35 -2.43
N ASP A 70 0.06 16.56 -3.73
CA ASP A 70 -1.02 16.39 -4.72
C ASP A 70 -1.00 15.02 -5.43
N CYS A 71 0.05 14.23 -5.18
CA CYS A 71 0.25 12.93 -5.81
C CYS A 71 -0.42 11.78 -5.06
N ILE A 72 -0.87 11.98 -3.82
CA ILE A 72 -1.37 10.90 -2.97
C ILE A 72 -2.89 10.91 -2.96
N VAL A 73 -3.48 9.81 -3.42
CA VAL A 73 -4.92 9.60 -3.39
C VAL A 73 -5.23 8.39 -2.51
N TRP A 74 -6.20 8.53 -1.62
CA TRP A 74 -6.70 7.39 -0.85
C TRP A 74 -7.75 6.64 -1.67
N SER A 75 -7.63 5.32 -1.76
CA SER A 75 -8.64 4.49 -2.40
C SER A 75 -9.96 4.65 -1.65
N LYS A 76 -11.07 4.51 -2.39
CA LYS A 76 -12.37 4.31 -1.74
C LYS A 76 -12.29 3.07 -0.85
N TYR A 77 -13.11 3.04 0.20
CA TYR A 77 -13.25 1.86 1.04
C TYR A 77 -13.68 0.68 0.17
N ASN A 78 -12.91 -0.41 0.22
CA ASN A 78 -13.24 -1.62 -0.51
C ASN A 78 -13.95 -2.59 0.44
N SER A 79 -15.28 -2.61 0.39
CA SER A 79 -16.11 -3.55 1.17
C SER A 79 -16.19 -4.94 0.55
N SER A 80 -15.58 -5.17 -0.62
CA SER A 80 -15.61 -6.46 -1.32
C SER A 80 -14.66 -7.50 -0.70
N PHE A 81 -13.98 -7.17 0.40
CA PHE A 81 -13.17 -8.13 1.15
C PHE A 81 -14.08 -9.21 1.74
N ARG A 82 -13.91 -10.45 1.26
CA ARG A 82 -14.66 -11.62 1.72
C ARG A 82 -13.70 -12.57 2.39
N TYR A 83 -14.03 -12.98 3.62
CA TYR A 83 -13.30 -14.05 4.30
C TYR A 83 -13.64 -15.38 3.66
N LEU A 84 -12.63 -16.07 3.13
CA LEU A 84 -12.77 -17.47 2.76
C LEU A 84 -12.49 -18.30 4.01
N ILE A 85 -13.55 -18.76 4.68
CA ILE A 85 -13.40 -19.68 5.81
C ILE A 85 -13.14 -21.06 5.23
N HIS A 86 -11.96 -21.61 5.49
CA HIS A 86 -11.64 -22.98 5.07
C HIS A 86 -12.63 -23.94 5.74
N LYS A 87 -13.31 -24.78 4.95
CA LYS A 87 -14.37 -25.68 5.46
C LYS A 87 -13.90 -26.58 6.60
N GLU A 88 -12.61 -26.91 6.65
CA GLU A 88 -12.02 -27.72 7.73
C GLU A 88 -11.95 -26.99 9.07
N LEU A 89 -11.88 -25.65 9.07
CA LEU A 89 -11.93 -24.83 10.29
C LEU A 89 -13.37 -24.59 10.79
N ALA A 90 -14.37 -24.97 9.98
CA ALA A 90 -15.79 -24.81 10.28
C ALA A 90 -16.47 -26.11 10.77
N ARG A 91 -15.72 -27.21 10.90
CA ARG A 91 -16.19 -28.44 11.53
C ARG A 91 -15.85 -28.40 13.03
N GLN A 92 -16.83 -28.02 13.85
CA GLN A 92 -16.91 -28.41 15.25
C GLN A 92 -17.70 -29.71 15.38
#